data_AF-A0A2M8F392-F1
#
_entry.id   AF-A0A2M8F392-F1
#
_cell.length_a   1.000
_cell.length_b   1.000
_cell.length_c   1.000
_cell.angle_alpha   90.00
_cell.angle_beta   90.00
_cell.angle_gamma   90.00
#
_symmetry.space_group_name_H-M   'P 1'
#
loop_
_entity.id
_entity.type
_entity.pdbx_description
1 polymer ?
#
loop_
_entity_poly.entity_id
_entity_poly.type
_entity_poly.pdbx_seq_one_letter_code
_entity_poly.pdbx_strand_id
1 'polypeptide(L)'
;MEKNIINTIQKSLPTLFTVIKKQKKNYFSVDYDNEADVMYIAFDENKKAGDTEVYSDDILVRRRDNDLVGLTVLHASSLLKHN
;
A
#
# COMPACT_ATOMS: atom_id res chain seq x y z
N MET A 1 4.33 -14.71 -19.95
CA MET A 1 4.04 -14.41 -18.52
C MET A 1 4.72 -13.12 -18.09
N GLU A 2 6.05 -13.04 -18.16
CA GLU A 2 6.84 -11.86 -17.79
C GLU A 2 6.41 -10.56 -18.49
N LYS A 3 6.20 -10.59 -19.82
CA LYS A 3 5.73 -9.42 -20.59
C LYS A 3 4.38 -8.87 -20.10
N ASN A 4 3.48 -9.74 -19.63
CA ASN A 4 2.17 -9.31 -19.12
C ASN A 4 2.33 -8.59 -17.78
N ILE A 5 3.19 -9.11 -16.89
CA ILE A 5 3.49 -8.49 -15.60
C ILE A 5 4.14 -7.12 -15.81
N ILE A 6 5.16 -7.03 -16.69
CA ILE A 6 5.84 -5.76 -17.01
C ILE A 6 4.83 -4.74 -17.55
N ASN A 7 3.97 -5.14 -18.50
CA ASN A 7 2.97 -4.24 -19.07
C ASN A 7 1.97 -3.74 -18.01
N THR A 8 1.53 -4.60 -17.09
CA THR A 8 0.66 -4.21 -15.98
C THR A 8 1.35 -3.21 -15.07
N ILE A 9 2.60 -3.47 -14.66
CA ILE A 9 3.38 -2.54 -13.83
C ILE A 9 3.54 -1.20 -14.55
N GLN A 10 3.92 -1.19 -15.83
CA GLN A 10 4.08 0.03 -16.62
C GLN A 10 2.81 0.89 -16.66
N LYS A 11 1.64 0.25 -16.78
CA LYS A 11 0.34 0.95 -16.74
C LYS A 11 0.04 1.55 -15.37
N SER A 12 0.51 0.93 -14.28
CA SER A 12 0.31 1.39 -12.91
C SER A 12 1.30 2.49 -12.48
N LEU A 13 2.46 2.61 -13.14
CA LEU A 13 3.52 3.57 -12.76
C LEU A 13 3.05 5.03 -12.64
N PRO A 14 2.23 5.60 -13.54
CA PRO A 14 1.79 7.00 -13.40
C PRO A 14 0.99 7.25 -12.11
N THR A 15 0.14 6.29 -11.74
CA THR A 15 -0.66 6.35 -10.52
C THR A 15 0.24 6.24 -9.29
N LEU A 16 1.16 5.27 -9.26
CA LEU A 16 2.10 5.10 -8.16
C LEU A 16 2.98 6.35 -7.98
N PHE A 17 3.48 6.91 -9.08
CA PHE A 17 4.30 8.12 -9.06
C PHE A 17 3.50 9.31 -8.52
N THR A 18 2.22 9.44 -8.89
CA THR A 18 1.33 10.49 -8.36
C THR A 18 1.16 10.37 -6.85
N VAL A 19 0.97 9.15 -6.33
CA VAL A 19 0.85 8.89 -4.88
C VAL A 19 2.14 9.30 -4.16
N ILE A 20 3.30 8.86 -4.65
CA ILE A 20 4.61 9.19 -4.06
C ILE A 20 4.82 10.71 -4.02
N LYS A 21 4.54 11.41 -5.11
CA LYS A 21 4.66 12.88 -5.19
C LYS A 21 3.73 13.60 -4.21
N LYS A 22 2.49 13.13 -4.03
CA LYS A 22 1.54 13.71 -3.09
C LYS A 22 1.95 13.52 -1.63
N GLN A 23 2.49 12.34 -1.31
CA GLN A 23 2.98 12.06 0.05
C GLN A 23 4.23 12.88 0.41
N LYS A 24 4.93 13.44 -0.60
CA LYS A 24 6.23 14.11 -0.41
C LYS A 24 7.26 13.22 0.30
N LYS A 25 7.12 11.90 0.16
CA LYS A 25 8.04 10.89 0.71
C LYS A 25 8.85 10.30 -0.43
N ASN A 26 10.10 9.95 -0.16
CA ASN A 26 11.00 9.30 -1.13
C ASN A 26 10.99 7.77 -1.01
N TYR A 27 10.15 7.22 -0.13
CA TYR A 27 10.05 5.80 0.16
C TYR A 27 8.62 5.30 -0.11
N PHE A 28 8.53 4.16 -0.79
CA PHE A 28 7.29 3.43 -1.01
C PHE A 28 7.61 1.94 -1.07
N SER A 29 6.94 1.13 -0.27
CA SER A 29 7.04 -0.33 -0.34
C SER A 29 5.68 -0.99 -0.22
N VAL A 30 5.58 -2.15 -0.86
CA VAL A 30 4.40 -3.03 -0.80
C VAL A 30 4.91 -4.40 -0.41
N ASP A 31 4.32 -4.97 0.64
CA ASP A 31 4.60 -6.31 1.12
C ASP A 31 3.28 -7.06 1.28
N TYR A 32 3.22 -8.30 0.79
CA TYR A 32 2.02 -9.12 0.86
C TYR A 32 2.30 -10.38 1.66
N ASP A 33 1.65 -10.48 2.82
CA ASP A 33 1.66 -11.66 3.66
C ASP A 33 0.55 -12.61 3.19
N ASN A 34 0.97 -13.70 2.55
CA ASN A 34 0.06 -14.69 1.99
C ASN A 34 -0.60 -15.56 3.07
N GLU A 35 0.03 -15.74 4.24
CA GLU A 35 -0.56 -16.55 5.32
C GLU A 35 -1.72 -15.80 5.98
N ALA A 36 -1.54 -14.48 6.17
CA ALA A 36 -2.55 -13.62 6.77
C ALA A 36 -3.59 -13.07 5.77
N ASP A 37 -3.33 -13.15 4.46
CA ASP A 37 -4.06 -12.43 3.41
C ASP A 37 -4.09 -10.91 3.65
N VAL A 38 -2.93 -10.34 3.95
CA VAL A 38 -2.75 -8.93 4.31
C VAL A 38 -1.70 -8.27 3.43
N MET A 39 -2.02 -7.10 2.86
CA MET A 39 -1.08 -6.26 2.12
C MET A 39 -0.71 -5.01 2.91
N TYR A 40 0.59 -4.82 3.14
CA TYR A 40 1.15 -3.65 3.78
C TYR A 40 1.68 -2.68 2.74
N ILE A 41 1.24 -1.43 2.82
CA ILE A 41 1.79 -0.32 2.04
C ILE A 41 2.49 0.63 3.00
N ALA A 42 3.76 0.95 2.77
CA ALA A 42 4.52 1.89 3.60
C ALA A 42 5.01 3.08 2.78
N PHE A 43 4.89 4.27 3.36
CA PHE A 43 5.39 5.53 2.79
C PHE A 43 6.61 6.06 3.55
N ASP A 44 7.06 5.33 4.57
CA ASP A 44 8.18 5.67 5.43
C ASP A 44 9.00 4.40 5.71
N GLU A 45 10.33 4.52 5.74
CA GLU A 45 11.23 3.42 6.08
C GLU A 45 11.15 3.02 7.57
N ASN A 46 10.71 3.96 8.41
CA ASN A 46 10.60 3.76 9.84
C ASN A 46 9.36 2.95 10.18
N LYS A 47 9.57 1.71 10.61
CA LYS A 47 8.50 0.75 10.94
C LYS A 47 7.67 1.09 12.18
N LYS A 48 8.04 2.12 12.96
CA LYS A 48 7.26 2.56 14.12
C LYS A 48 6.12 3.47 13.66
N ALA A 49 4.91 2.91 13.62
CA ALA A 49 3.68 3.70 13.64
C ALA A 49 3.37 4.11 15.08
N GLY A 50 2.78 5.30 15.25
CA GLY A 50 2.25 5.74 16.55
C GLY A 50 0.85 5.18 16.76
N ASP A 51 -0.02 5.39 15.76
CA ASP A 51 -1.43 5.08 15.84
C ASP A 51 -1.91 4.31 14.60
N THR A 52 -2.93 3.47 14.80
CA THR A 52 -3.65 2.78 13.72
C THR A 52 -5.13 3.09 13.83
N GLU A 53 -5.74 3.53 12.74
CA GLU A 53 -7.16 3.86 12.66
C GLU A 53 -7.84 2.98 11.62
N VAL A 54 -9.07 2.55 11.90
CA VAL A 54 -9.92 1.88 10.92
C VAL A 54 -10.46 2.95 9.96
N TYR A 55 -10.17 2.81 8.66
CA TYR A 55 -10.69 3.69 7.62
C TYR A 55 -11.92 3.09 6.94
N SER A 56 -11.90 1.77 6.69
CA SER A 56 -13.02 0.97 6.21
C SER A 56 -12.87 -0.46 6.70
N ASP A 57 -13.85 -1.32 6.42
CA ASP A 57 -13.86 -2.73 6.84
C ASP A 57 -12.52 -3.45 6.57
N ASP A 58 -11.93 -3.20 5.40
CA ASP A 58 -10.70 -3.87 4.98
C ASP A 58 -9.45 -2.98 4.98
N ILE A 59 -9.53 -1.72 5.42
CA ILE A 59 -8.41 -0.78 5.33
C ILE A 59 -8.14 -0.15 6.69
N LEU A 60 -6.93 -0.41 7.19
CA LEU A 60 -6.37 0.26 8.35
C LEU A 60 -5.35 1.30 7.90
N VAL A 61 -5.46 2.50 8.45
CA VAL A 61 -4.54 3.61 8.20
C VAL A 61 -3.54 3.69 9.35
N ARG A 62 -2.25 3.66 9.02
CA ARG A 62 -1.16 3.82 9.98
C ARG A 62 -0.68 5.26 9.95
N ARG A 63 -0.72 5.92 11.11
CA ARG A 63 -0.22 7.29 11.29
C ARG A 63 0.91 7.35 12.29
N ARG A 64 1.74 8.37 12.14
CA ARG A 64 2.66 8.81 13.17
C ARG A 64 2.46 10.30 13.32
N ASP A 65 1.99 10.73 14.49
CA ASP A 65 1.45 12.07 14.69
C ASP A 65 0.36 12.35 13.63
N ASN A 66 0.51 13.40 12.83
CA ASN A 66 -0.43 13.74 11.75
C ASN A 66 -0.03 13.20 10.37
N ASP A 67 1.06 12.44 10.28
CA ASP A 67 1.58 11.93 9.00
C ASP A 67 1.01 10.54 8.68
N LEU A 68 0.50 10.37 7.45
CA LEU A 68 0.19 9.06 6.89
C LEU A 68 1.49 8.30 6.61
N VAL A 69 1.77 7.25 7.38
CA VAL A 69 3.01 6.45 7.24
C VAL A 69 2.77 5.11 6.54
N GLY A 70 1.53 4.65 6.44
CA GLY A 70 1.21 3.46 5.68
C GLY A 70 -0.24 3.03 5.76
N LEU A 71 -0.54 1.92 5.07
CA LEU A 71 -1.82 1.23 5.07
C LEU A 71 -1.60 -0.24 5.38
N THR A 72 -2.60 -0.86 5.99
CA THR A 72 -2.76 -2.31 6.08
C THR A 72 -4.08 -2.64 5.40
N VAL A 73 -4.03 -3.44 4.34
CA VAL A 73 -5.20 -3.90 3.59
C VAL A 73 -5.47 -5.34 3.97
N LEU A 74 -6.59 -5.57 4.63
CA LEU A 74 -7.09 -6.90 5.00
C LEU A 74 -7.76 -7.54 3.78
N HIS A 75 -7.85 -8.87 3.78
CA HIS A 75 -8.46 -9.63 2.68
C HIS A 75 -7.91 -9.22 1.31
N ALA A 76 -6.60 -8.98 1.21
CA ALA A 76 -6.01 -8.32 0.05
C ALA A 76 -6.18 -9.11 -1.26
N SER A 77 -6.28 -10.44 -1.18
CA SER A 77 -6.61 -11.31 -2.31
C SER A 77 -7.96 -10.98 -2.95
N SER A 78 -8.91 -10.37 -2.21
CA SER A 78 -10.21 -9.94 -2.73
C SER A 78 -10.10 -8.80 -3.74
N LEU A 79 -9.03 -8.01 -3.72
CA LEU A 79 -8.76 -6.95 -4.70
C LEU A 79 -8.68 -7.50 -6.15
N LEU A 80 -8.33 -8.77 -6.31
CA LEU A 80 -8.28 -9.45 -7.61
C LEU A 80 -9.68 -9.83 -8.13
N LYS A 81 -10.70 -9.86 -7.27
CA LYS A 81 -12.08 -10.21 -7.65
C LYS A 81 -12.89 -9.02 -8.19
N HIS A 82 -12.38 -7.81 -7.99
CA HIS A 82 -13.03 -6.55 -8.41
C HIS A 82 -12.49 -5.98 -9.72
N ASN A 83 -11.62 -6.70 -10.44
CA ASN A 83 -11.07 -6.30 -11.75
C ASN A 83 -11.50 -7.26 -12.87
#